data_AF-A0A7C0Z827-F1
#
_entry.id   AF-A0A7C0Z827-F1
#
_cell.length_a   1.000
_cell.length_b   1.000
_cell.length_c   1.000
_cell.angle_alpha   90.00
_cell.angle_beta   90.00
_cell.angle_gamma   90.00
#
_symmetry.space_group_name_H-M   'P 1'
#
loop_
_entity.id
_entity.type
_entity.pdbx_description
1 polymer ?
#
loop_
_entity_poly.entity_id
_entity_poly.type
_entity_poly.pdbx_seq_one_letter_code
_entity_poly.pdbx_strand_id
1 'polypeptide(L)'
;MDSANIKKGIGLLLVFLVLPLGLAVADQKDFLFQQGNEFYKAGDYEKAARAYEQILQMGYESAAIYYNLGNAYFKLHQNSRAILNYERALR
;
A
#
# COMPACT_ATOMS: atom_id res chain seq x y z
N MET A 1 40.22 -8.85 -51.18
CA MET A 1 39.32 -9.64 -50.33
C MET A 1 40.01 -9.76 -48.99
N ASP A 2 39.45 -9.13 -47.96
CA ASP A 2 39.49 -9.61 -46.57
C ASP A 2 38.65 -8.66 -45.70
N SER A 3 37.35 -8.91 -45.78
CA SER A 3 36.30 -8.31 -44.98
C SER A 3 36.24 -9.00 -43.63
N ALA A 4 37.04 -8.57 -42.66
CA ALA A 4 37.00 -9.12 -41.31
C ALA A 4 37.49 -8.13 -40.24
N ASN A 5 36.71 -7.07 -39.96
CA ASN A 5 36.50 -6.62 -38.59
C ASN A 5 35.39 -5.57 -38.50
N ILE A 6 34.16 -6.03 -38.76
CA ILE A 6 32.95 -5.35 -38.32
C ILE A 6 32.29 -6.27 -37.28
N LYS A 7 32.80 -6.25 -36.05
CA LYS A 7 32.07 -6.75 -34.88
C LYS A 7 32.00 -5.64 -33.84
N LYS A 8 31.18 -4.65 -34.19
CA LYS A 8 30.23 -3.92 -33.34
C LYS A 8 30.54 -3.99 -31.84
N GLY A 9 31.23 -2.97 -31.34
CA GLY A 9 31.22 -2.64 -29.92
C GLY A 9 29.82 -2.14 -29.52
N ILE A 10 28.91 -3.07 -29.22
CA ILE A 10 27.69 -2.78 -28.46
C ILE A 10 27.97 -3.28 -27.05
N GLY A 11 28.71 -2.47 -26.32
CA GLY A 11 29.20 -2.81 -24.99
C GLY A 11 29.07 -1.65 -24.03
N LEU A 12 27.94 -0.90 -24.06
CA LEU A 12 27.57 0.00 -22.95
C LEU A 12 26.14 0.56 -23.13
N LEU A 13 25.09 -0.18 -22.75
CA LEU A 13 23.78 0.41 -22.42
C LEU A 13 22.87 -0.59 -21.69
N LEU A 14 23.38 -1.18 -20.59
CA LEU A 14 22.58 -1.94 -19.62
C LEU A 14 22.57 -1.23 -18.25
N VAL A 15 22.43 0.10 -18.23
CA VAL A 15 22.44 0.87 -16.97
C VAL A 15 21.27 1.87 -16.87
N PHE A 16 20.16 1.67 -17.58
CA PHE A 16 19.06 2.65 -17.57
C PHE A 16 17.64 2.10 -17.43
N LEU A 17 17.44 0.94 -16.76
CA LEU A 17 16.06 0.54 -16.44
C LEU A 17 15.89 -0.22 -15.12
N VAL A 18 16.60 0.22 -14.07
CA VAL A 18 16.16 -0.09 -12.70
C VAL A 18 16.21 1.20 -11.90
N LEU A 19 15.31 2.13 -12.23
CA LEU A 19 15.00 3.24 -11.34
C LEU A 19 14.11 2.65 -10.24
N PRO A 20 14.54 2.63 -8.96
CA PRO A 20 13.68 2.14 -7.89
C PRO A 20 12.66 3.23 -7.62
N LEU A 21 11.50 3.20 -8.28
CA LEU A 21 10.44 4.16 -8.00
C LEU A 21 9.63 3.73 -6.77
N GLY A 22 10.33 3.55 -5.64
CA GLY A 22 9.72 3.37 -4.32
C GLY A 22 9.00 4.61 -3.80
N LEU A 23 9.01 5.72 -4.55
CA LEU A 23 8.40 7.00 -4.15
C LEU A 23 6.88 7.04 -4.41
N ALA A 24 6.37 6.30 -5.39
CA ALA A 24 4.93 6.35 -5.70
C ALA A 24 4.04 5.59 -4.70
N VAL A 25 4.61 4.64 -3.97
CA VAL A 25 3.84 3.74 -3.08
C VAL A 25 3.50 4.42 -1.75
N ALA A 26 4.38 5.31 -1.27
CA ALA A 26 4.15 6.10 -0.06
C ALA A 26 2.97 7.08 -0.23
N ASP A 27 2.87 7.72 -1.40
CA ASP A 27 1.72 8.58 -1.72
C ASP A 27 0.40 7.80 -1.73
N GLN A 28 0.44 6.55 -2.22
CA GLN A 28 -0.75 5.71 -2.31
C GLN A 28 -1.28 5.29 -0.94
N LYS A 29 -0.42 4.90 0.02
CA LYS A 29 -0.87 4.54 1.38
C LYS A 29 -1.49 5.73 2.11
N ASP A 30 -0.90 6.92 1.96
CA ASP A 30 -1.34 8.11 2.69
C ASP A 30 -2.66 8.60 2.12
N PHE A 31 -2.81 8.56 0.79
CA PHE A 31 -4.08 8.78 0.11
C PHE A 31 -5.18 7.82 0.58
N LEU A 32 -4.90 6.50 0.61
CA LEU A 32 -5.86 5.50 1.10
C LEU A 32 -6.23 5.72 2.56
N PHE A 33 -5.27 6.12 3.40
CA PHE A 33 -5.53 6.41 4.81
C PHE A 33 -6.47 7.59 4.97
N GLN A 34 -6.23 8.69 4.25
CA GLN A 34 -7.11 9.85 4.24
C GLN A 34 -8.50 9.50 3.67
N GLN A 35 -8.55 8.76 2.57
CA GLN A 35 -9.80 8.31 1.98
C GLN A 35 -10.60 7.44 2.96
N GLY A 36 -9.96 6.52 3.68
CA GLY A 36 -10.58 5.71 4.73
C GLY A 36 -11.16 6.57 5.86
N ASN A 37 -10.43 7.61 6.29
CA ASN A 37 -10.90 8.55 7.30
C ASN A 37 -12.13 9.33 6.83
N GLU A 38 -12.14 9.79 5.58
CA GLU A 38 -13.29 10.51 5.01
C GLU A 38 -14.52 9.61 4.87
N PHE A 39 -14.35 8.37 4.42
CA PHE A 39 -15.46 7.40 4.40
C PHE A 39 -15.99 7.12 5.80
N TYR A 40 -15.11 6.98 6.80
CA TYR A 40 -15.51 6.76 8.18
C TYR A 40 -16.31 7.96 8.74
N LYS A 41 -15.85 9.20 8.49
CA LYS A 41 -16.58 10.42 8.88
C LYS A 41 -17.95 10.51 8.20
N ALA A 42 -18.04 10.08 6.94
CA ALA A 42 -19.29 10.03 6.19
C ALA A 42 -20.23 8.88 6.62
N GLY A 43 -19.80 7.99 7.51
CA GLY A 43 -20.57 6.82 7.95
C GLY A 43 -20.54 5.64 6.97
N ASP A 44 -19.77 5.74 5.88
CA ASP A 44 -19.56 4.64 4.93
C ASP A 44 -18.46 3.71 5.44
N TYR A 45 -18.76 3.00 6.52
CA TYR A 45 -17.78 2.19 7.25
C TYR A 45 -17.25 1.01 6.42
N GLU A 46 -18.02 0.51 5.45
CA GLU A 46 -17.58 -0.53 4.52
C GLU A 46 -16.47 -0.03 3.58
N LYS A 47 -16.63 1.16 3.00
CA LYS A 47 -15.55 1.76 2.20
C LYS A 47 -14.35 2.14 3.06
N ALA A 48 -14.58 2.61 4.29
CA ALA A 48 -13.51 2.89 5.23
C ALA A 48 -12.68 1.64 5.52
N ALA A 49 -13.33 0.51 5.87
CA ALA A 49 -12.66 -0.75 6.13
C ALA A 49 -11.85 -1.22 4.91
N ARG A 50 -12.43 -1.18 3.71
CA ARG A 50 -11.73 -1.55 2.46
C ARG A 50 -10.47 -0.71 2.22
N ALA A 51 -10.54 0.60 2.43
CA ALA A 51 -9.38 1.48 2.24
C ALA A 51 -8.23 1.12 3.20
N TYR A 52 -8.54 0.87 4.48
CA TYR A 52 -7.51 0.46 5.44
C TYR A 52 -6.96 -0.95 5.15
N GLU A 53 -7.80 -1.89 4.72
CA GLU A 53 -7.36 -3.23 4.31
C GLU A 53 -6.42 -3.20 3.12
N GLN A 54 -6.63 -2.30 2.15
CA GLN A 54 -5.71 -2.12 1.03
C GLN A 54 -4.33 -1.67 1.50
N ILE A 55 -4.25 -0.78 2.48
CA ILE A 55 -2.97 -0.35 3.07
C ILE A 55 -2.25 -1.55 3.69
N LEU A 56 -2.98 -2.42 4.42
CA LEU A 56 -2.43 -3.64 4.99
C LEU A 56 -1.98 -4.65 3.90
N GLN A 57 -2.73 -4.78 2.81
CA GLN A 57 -2.38 -5.63 1.67
C GLN A 57 -1.10 -5.17 0.96
N MET A 58 -0.81 -3.87 1.00
CA MET A 58 0.45 -3.30 0.51
C MET A 58 1.64 -3.54 1.46
N GLY A 59 1.41 -4.20 2.61
CA GLY A 59 2.44 -4.51 3.61
C GLY A 59 2.72 -3.38 4.60
N TYR A 60 1.92 -2.30 4.57
CA TYR A 60 2.06 -1.22 5.55
C TYR A 60 1.22 -1.52 6.78
N GLU A 61 1.90 -1.73 7.91
CA GLU A 61 1.27 -1.97 9.20
C GLU A 61 1.59 -0.82 10.16
N SER A 62 0.59 -0.39 10.92
CA SER A 62 0.78 0.52 12.05
C SER A 62 -0.39 0.42 13.02
N ALA A 63 -0.15 0.80 14.26
CA ALA A 63 -1.20 0.88 15.28
C ALA A 63 -2.40 1.73 14.80
N ALA A 64 -2.14 2.85 14.11
CA ALA A 64 -3.19 3.72 13.60
C ALA A 64 -4.07 3.05 12.53
N ILE A 65 -3.47 2.30 11.60
CA ILE A 65 -4.21 1.57 10.56
C ILE A 65 -5.11 0.51 11.20
N TYR A 66 -4.55 -0.29 12.12
CA TYR A 66 -5.31 -1.32 12.81
C TYR A 66 -6.41 -0.74 13.69
N TYR A 67 -6.13 0.34 14.43
CA TYR A 67 -7.13 1.00 15.26
C TYR A 67 -8.30 1.53 14.42
N ASN A 68 -8.00 2.20 13.30
CA ASN A 68 -9.04 2.74 12.42
C ASN A 68 -9.84 1.64 11.69
N LEU A 69 -9.19 0.55 11.28
CA LEU A 69 -9.88 -0.62 10.75
C LEU A 69 -10.76 -1.29 11.81
N GLY A 70 -10.27 -1.39 13.05
CA GLY A 70 -11.04 -1.87 14.19
C GLY A 70 -12.30 -1.03 14.43
N ASN A 71 -12.17 0.29 14.39
CA ASN A 71 -13.29 1.23 14.52
C ASN A 71 -14.31 1.04 13.39
N ALA A 72 -13.86 0.91 12.14
CA ALA A 72 -14.74 0.65 11.01
C ALA A 72 -15.51 -0.66 11.19
N TYR A 73 -14.84 -1.74 11.60
CA TYR A 73 -15.48 -3.02 11.86
C TYR A 73 -16.45 -2.99 13.04
N PHE A 74 -16.12 -2.24 14.09
CA PHE A 74 -17.01 -2.05 15.23
C PHE A 74 -18.31 -1.34 14.81
N LYS A 75 -18.21 -0.29 13.98
CA LYS A 75 -19.38 0.40 13.43
C LYS A 75 -20.23 -0.46 12.50
N LEU A 76 -19.64 -1.48 11.88
CA LEU A 76 -20.33 -2.49 11.08
C LEU A 76 -20.88 -3.67 11.91
N HIS A 77 -20.80 -3.61 13.24
CA HIS A 77 -21.18 -4.70 14.14
C HIS A 77 -20.40 -6.01 13.93
N GLN A 78 -19.22 -5.94 13.31
CA GLN A 78 -18.32 -7.07 13.08
C GLN A 78 -17.33 -7.20 14.25
N ASN A 79 -17.85 -7.47 15.44
CA ASN A 79 -17.11 -7.37 16.71
C ASN A 79 -15.83 -8.21 16.75
N SER A 80 -15.85 -9.44 16.22
CA SER A 80 -14.67 -10.31 16.21
C SER A 80 -13.53 -9.72 15.39
N ARG A 81 -13.84 -9.09 14.24
CA ARG A 81 -12.84 -8.40 13.41
C ARG A 81 -12.37 -7.11 14.07
N ALA A 82 -13.25 -6.39 14.76
CA ALA A 82 -12.88 -5.20 15.50
C ALA A 82 -11.85 -5.53 16.61
N ILE A 83 -12.16 -6.51 17.46
CA ILE A 83 -11.29 -6.96 18.57
C ILE A 83 -9.92 -7.37 18.04
N LEU A 84 -9.87 -8.21 16.99
CA LEU A 84 -8.61 -8.65 16.38
C LEU A 84 -7.73 -7.45 15.95
N ASN A 85 -8.34 -6.44 15.33
CA ASN A 85 -7.59 -5.27 14.88
C ASN A 85 -7.18 -4.37 16.06
N TYR A 86 -8.00 -4.21 17.09
CA TYR A 86 -7.58 -3.49 18.29
C TYR A 86 -6.43 -4.18 19.02
N GLU A 87 -6.43 -5.51 19.11
CA GLU A 87 -5.31 -6.28 19.67
C GLU A 87 -4.03 -6.07 18.87
N ARG A 88 -4.11 -6.06 17.53
CA ARG A 88 -2.97 -5.76 16.66
C ARG A 88 -2.47 -4.32 16.84
N ALA A 89 -3.37 -3.37 17.11
CA ALA A 89 -2.98 -1.98 17.35
C ALA A 89 -2.23 -1.77 18.67
N LEU A 90 -2.30 -2.71 19.61
CA LEU A 90 -1.65 -2.65 20.92
C LEU A 90 -0.29 -3.39 20.98
N ARG A 91 0.07 -4.12 19.92
CA ARG A 91 1.35 -4.83 19.81
C ARG A 91 2.42 -3.93 19.21
#